data_AF-A0A9P4VRK6-F1
#
_entry.id   AF-A0A9P4VRK6-F1
#
_cell.length_a   1.000
_cell.length_b   1.000
_cell.length_c   1.000
_cell.angle_alpha   90.00
_cell.angle_beta   90.00
_cell.angle_gamma   90.00
#
_symmetry.space_group_name_H-M   'P 1'
#
loop_
_entity.id
_entity.type
_entity.pdbx_description
1 polymer ?
#
loop_
_entity_poly.entity_id
_entity_poly.type
_entity_poly.pdbx_seq_one_letter_code
_entity_poly.pdbx_strand_id
1 'polypeptide(L)'
;MPLFAYPPPPPPPYVDSYARPRTASRSRSFSLTPPKQRNRSLSVRSSRKDTGGSEKSTPKHRFTMASLRGIQQPDLSKKLFKLIKSENHVIAAYETAGRERAAIASQLSDWGEATNDDAVSEISDKLGVLLAEIAEQEDLFAQNLEDSRGILKQIRNTESSVQPSRDHKAKVADEIQKLKYKEPQSTKIVTLEQELVRAEAQSLVAEAQLTNITRQKLKEAYDIHMAATIERAEKQIILAKNARRLINLLDDTPIVPGDTHPAFENEEAARQILNDAEDDLRSWRPNLEPITSSAGRLGAGGLHNGENYAAGGEVQSPQDIHPAYREKGRSASGSPSRRVTGGSSTTAGNEELYEDARPGVTATTA
;
A
#
# COMPACT_ATOMS: atom_id res chain seq x y z
N MET A 1 -57.06 37.30 -13.00
CA MET A 1 -56.19 36.11 -12.86
C MET A 1 -55.94 35.85 -11.39
N PRO A 2 -56.69 34.96 -10.72
CA PRO A 2 -56.31 34.44 -9.41
C PRO A 2 -55.64 33.06 -9.54
N LEU A 3 -54.53 32.88 -8.82
CA LEU A 3 -53.80 31.62 -8.68
C LEU A 3 -54.54 30.71 -7.69
N PHE A 4 -54.95 29.52 -8.15
CA PHE A 4 -55.42 28.44 -7.28
C PHE A 4 -54.24 27.56 -6.87
N ALA A 5 -53.96 27.49 -5.56
CA ALA A 5 -53.02 26.55 -4.97
C ALA A 5 -53.78 25.26 -4.59
N TYR A 6 -53.31 24.10 -5.07
CA TYR A 6 -53.80 22.79 -4.66
C TYR A 6 -53.08 22.30 -3.39
N PRO A 7 -53.77 21.64 -2.44
CA PRO A 7 -53.11 21.01 -1.29
C PRO A 7 -52.48 19.65 -1.64
N PRO A 8 -51.43 19.20 -0.93
CA PRO A 8 -50.73 17.95 -1.20
C PRO A 8 -51.51 16.70 -0.73
N PRO A 9 -51.25 15.52 -1.33
CA PRO A 9 -51.94 14.26 -1.00
C PRO A 9 -51.46 13.62 0.32
N PRO A 10 -52.30 12.80 0.98
CA PRO A 10 -51.94 12.12 2.22
C PRO A 10 -51.03 10.89 2.00
N PRO A 11 -50.20 10.51 3.00
CA PRO A 11 -49.29 9.37 2.91
C PRO A 11 -50.01 8.00 3.02
N PRO A 12 -49.43 6.92 2.44
CA PRO A 12 -50.01 5.58 2.47
C PRO A 12 -49.91 4.90 3.84
N PRO A 13 -50.81 3.94 4.17
CA PRO A 13 -50.83 3.29 5.47
C PRO A 13 -49.72 2.25 5.63
N TYR A 14 -49.08 2.27 6.81
CA TYR A 14 -48.14 1.25 7.28
C TYR A 14 -48.86 -0.11 7.45
N VAL A 15 -48.28 -1.17 6.87
CA VAL A 15 -48.62 -2.56 7.19
C VAL A 15 -47.46 -3.19 7.94
N ASP A 16 -47.70 -3.50 9.21
CA ASP A 16 -46.86 -4.31 10.08
C ASP A 16 -47.37 -5.75 10.02
N SER A 17 -46.51 -6.70 9.67
CA SER A 17 -46.84 -8.13 9.82
C SER A 17 -45.58 -8.96 10.09
N TYR A 18 -45.33 -9.14 11.38
CA TYR A 18 -44.64 -10.31 11.91
C TYR A 18 -45.46 -11.59 11.63
N ALA A 19 -44.82 -12.68 11.17
CA ALA A 19 -44.73 -13.97 11.90
C ALA A 19 -44.32 -15.20 11.04
N ARG A 20 -43.13 -15.77 11.40
CA ARG A 20 -42.80 -17.21 11.63
C ARG A 20 -42.78 -18.23 10.45
N PRO A 21 -42.23 -19.47 10.60
CA PRO A 21 -41.12 -19.99 11.45
C PRO A 21 -40.11 -20.98 10.76
N ARG A 22 -38.93 -21.11 11.40
CA ARG A 22 -37.99 -22.26 11.62
C ARG A 22 -38.08 -23.64 10.90
N THR A 23 -36.87 -24.10 10.47
CA THR A 23 -36.25 -25.47 10.44
C THR A 23 -36.69 -26.46 9.32
N ALA A 24 -35.87 -27.33 8.69
CA ALA A 24 -34.59 -27.97 9.06
C ALA A 24 -33.76 -28.48 7.84
N SER A 25 -32.43 -28.40 7.98
CA SER A 25 -31.32 -29.35 7.70
C SER A 25 -31.22 -30.33 6.51
N ARG A 26 -29.94 -30.45 6.08
CA ARG A 26 -29.17 -31.53 5.41
C ARG A 26 -29.18 -31.55 3.86
N SER A 27 -28.08 -31.75 3.13
CA SER A 27 -26.62 -31.82 3.38
C SER A 27 -25.92 -32.25 2.07
N ARG A 28 -24.74 -31.69 1.75
CA ARG A 28 -23.57 -32.31 1.05
C ARG A 28 -22.47 -31.23 0.96
N SER A 29 -21.52 -31.15 1.88
CA SER A 29 -20.27 -31.92 2.04
C SER A 29 -19.18 -31.59 1.01
N PHE A 30 -18.31 -30.63 1.36
CA PHE A 30 -16.93 -30.55 0.86
C PHE A 30 -15.95 -30.45 2.04
N SER A 31 -14.81 -31.09 1.84
CA SER A 31 -13.78 -31.49 2.80
C SER A 31 -13.05 -30.33 3.49
N LEU A 32 -12.94 -30.40 4.82
CA LEU A 32 -12.13 -29.49 5.63
C LEU A 32 -10.64 -29.87 5.61
N THR A 33 -9.78 -28.88 5.32
CA THR A 33 -8.38 -28.85 5.77
C THR A 33 -8.25 -27.96 7.02
N PRO A 34 -7.42 -28.31 8.02
CA PRO A 34 -7.47 -27.71 9.35
C PRO A 34 -6.66 -26.41 9.45
N PRO A 35 -7.14 -25.37 10.17
CA PRO A 35 -6.33 -24.21 10.47
C PRO A 35 -5.39 -24.45 11.67
N LYS A 36 -4.15 -24.02 11.46
CA LYS A 36 -2.98 -24.05 12.33
C LYS A 36 -3.22 -23.21 13.60
N GLN A 37 -3.32 -23.88 14.76
CA GLN A 37 -3.37 -23.26 16.09
C GLN A 37 -2.08 -22.45 16.35
N ARG A 38 -2.23 -21.15 16.60
CA ARG A 38 -1.19 -20.31 17.19
C ARG A 38 -1.51 -20.06 18.66
N ASN A 39 -0.73 -20.74 19.50
CA ASN A 39 -0.68 -20.61 20.94
C ASN A 39 -0.41 -19.16 21.36
N ARG A 40 -1.33 -18.57 22.13
CA ARG A 40 -1.02 -17.44 23.02
C ARG A 40 -1.16 -17.92 24.47
N SER A 41 -0.01 -18.07 25.11
CA SER A 41 0.15 -18.32 26.54
C SER A 41 -0.38 -17.13 27.35
N LEU A 42 -1.55 -17.29 27.98
CA LEU A 42 -2.01 -16.41 29.04
C LEU A 42 -1.40 -16.90 30.35
N SER A 43 -0.42 -16.14 30.87
CA SER A 43 0.14 -16.41 32.20
C SER A 43 -0.90 -16.04 33.26
N VAL A 44 -1.48 -17.04 33.90
CA VAL A 44 -2.24 -16.90 35.14
C VAL A 44 -1.23 -16.65 36.27
N ARG A 45 -1.15 -15.41 36.76
CA ARG A 45 -0.59 -15.12 38.08
C ARG A 45 -1.74 -14.97 39.07
N SER A 46 -1.80 -15.95 39.97
CA SER A 46 -2.64 -16.04 41.15
C SER A 46 -2.46 -14.83 42.08
N SER A 47 -3.58 -14.22 42.52
CA SER A 47 -3.62 -13.43 43.74
C SER A 47 -4.91 -13.72 44.50
N ARG A 48 -4.75 -13.85 45.82
CA ARG A 48 -5.68 -14.38 46.81
C ARG A 48 -6.99 -13.61 46.88
N LYS A 49 -8.04 -14.39 47.11
CA LYS A 49 -9.37 -14.01 47.59
C LYS A 49 -9.24 -13.44 49.01
N ASP A 50 -9.63 -12.18 49.18
CA ASP A 50 -10.03 -11.67 50.48
C ASP A 50 -11.32 -10.87 50.34
N THR A 51 -12.19 -11.08 51.31
CA THR A 51 -13.59 -10.67 51.40
C THR A 51 -13.74 -9.23 51.89
N GLY A 52 -14.64 -8.45 51.28
CA GLY A 52 -15.27 -7.32 51.97
C GLY A 52 -15.67 -6.13 51.09
N GLY A 53 -16.94 -5.73 51.20
CA GLY A 53 -17.36 -4.33 51.17
C GLY A 53 -17.72 -3.74 49.81
N SER A 54 -19.02 -3.62 49.55
CA SER A 54 -19.59 -2.75 48.52
C SER A 54 -19.35 -1.28 48.87
N GLU A 55 -18.80 -0.50 47.94
CA GLU A 55 -19.13 0.92 47.81
C GLU A 55 -18.81 1.45 46.41
N LYS A 56 -19.77 2.17 45.83
CA LYS A 56 -19.70 2.80 44.51
C LYS A 56 -18.59 3.87 44.49
N SER A 57 -17.60 3.72 43.62
CA SER A 57 -16.78 4.86 43.20
C SER A 57 -16.47 4.79 41.71
N THR A 58 -16.64 5.94 41.05
CA THR A 58 -16.45 6.17 39.62
C THR A 58 -14.99 5.96 39.19
N PRO A 59 -14.71 5.49 37.97
CA PRO A 59 -13.35 5.24 37.52
C PRO A 59 -12.61 6.57 37.32
N LYS A 60 -11.74 6.93 38.27
CA LYS A 60 -10.80 8.04 38.11
C LYS A 60 -9.78 7.67 37.03
N HIS A 61 -9.85 8.33 35.88
CA HIS A 61 -8.81 8.32 34.85
C HIS A 61 -7.48 8.78 35.46
N ARG A 62 -6.60 7.82 35.74
CA ARG A 62 -5.24 8.08 36.19
C ARG A 62 -4.40 8.52 34.98
N PHE A 63 -4.35 9.82 34.73
CA PHE A 63 -3.37 10.41 33.83
C PHE A 63 -1.97 10.07 34.36
N THR A 64 -1.29 9.14 33.72
CA THR A 64 0.11 8.84 34.04
C THR A 64 1.00 9.89 33.36
N MET A 65 1.85 10.57 34.12
CA MET A 65 2.87 11.51 33.59
C MET A 65 3.85 10.85 32.60
N ALA A 66 3.83 9.52 32.46
CA ALA A 66 4.55 8.81 31.41
C ALA A 66 4.01 9.12 29.99
N SER A 67 2.75 9.57 29.85
CA SER A 67 2.20 10.02 28.55
C SER A 67 2.60 11.44 28.17
N LEU A 68 3.15 12.24 29.10
CA LEU A 68 3.63 13.61 28.82
C LEU A 68 5.06 13.66 28.30
N ARG A 69 5.87 12.61 28.50
CA ARG A 69 7.21 12.49 27.91
C ARG A 69 7.20 12.03 26.45
N GLY A 70 6.04 11.69 25.89
CA GLY A 70 5.89 11.31 24.48
C GLY A 70 5.68 12.48 23.51
N ILE A 71 5.62 13.74 24.00
CA ILE A 71 5.16 14.90 23.22
C ILE A 71 6.23 15.96 22.99
N GLN A 72 7.47 15.78 23.46
CA GLN A 72 8.57 16.65 23.02
C GLN A 72 9.21 16.10 21.74
N GLN A 73 8.39 16.01 20.69
CA GLN A 73 8.92 16.07 19.33
C GLN A 73 9.62 17.42 19.18
N PRO A 74 10.83 17.47 18.63
CA PRO A 74 11.48 18.73 18.31
C PRO A 74 10.59 19.60 17.42
N ASP A 75 10.61 20.92 17.62
CA ASP A 75 9.65 21.82 16.97
C ASP A 75 9.66 21.72 15.44
N LEU A 76 10.83 21.42 14.85
CA LEU A 76 10.97 21.23 13.41
C LEU A 76 10.17 20.03 12.90
N SER A 77 10.24 18.88 13.58
CA SER A 77 9.67 17.62 13.10
C SER A 77 8.16 17.51 13.34
N LYS A 78 7.56 18.38 14.17
CA LYS A 78 6.13 18.35 14.50
C LYS A 78 5.23 18.46 13.26
N LYS A 79 5.59 19.33 12.30
CA LYS A 79 4.79 19.55 11.09
C LYS A 79 4.80 18.32 10.18
N LEU A 80 5.98 17.79 9.89
CA LEU A 80 6.13 16.60 9.06
C LEU A 80 5.55 15.36 9.75
N PHE A 81 5.68 15.25 11.07
CA PHE A 81 5.02 14.20 11.85
C PHE A 81 3.49 14.24 11.69
N LYS A 82 2.88 15.44 11.72
CA LYS A 82 1.44 15.60 11.49
C LYS A 82 1.07 15.16 10.08
N LEU A 83 1.84 15.54 9.06
CA LEU A 83 1.63 15.10 7.67
C LEU A 83 1.67 13.57 7.55
N ILE A 84 2.73 12.93 8.04
CA ILE A 84 2.90 11.46 8.05
C ILE A 84 1.74 10.77 8.79
N LYS A 85 1.23 11.38 9.87
CA LYS A 85 0.08 10.84 10.59
C LYS A 85 -1.19 10.93 9.74
N SER A 86 -1.44 12.06 9.09
CA SER A 86 -2.59 12.26 8.21
C SER A 86 -2.57 11.32 7.01
N GLU A 87 -1.42 11.11 6.36
CA GLU A 87 -1.29 10.12 5.26
C GLU A 87 -1.68 8.72 5.68
N ASN A 88 -1.33 8.30 6.91
CA ASN A 88 -1.74 7.00 7.43
C ASN A 88 -3.27 6.83 7.49
N HIS A 89 -4.01 7.92 7.67
CA HIS A 89 -5.48 7.88 7.72
C HIS A 89 -6.04 7.70 6.31
N VAL A 90 -5.42 8.36 5.32
CA VAL A 90 -5.76 8.21 3.90
C VAL A 90 -5.45 6.80 3.40
N ILE A 91 -4.27 6.24 3.73
CA ILE A 91 -3.90 4.86 3.39
C ILE A 91 -4.92 3.88 3.95
N ALA A 92 -5.26 3.98 5.23
CA ALA A 92 -6.27 3.12 5.86
C ALA A 92 -7.67 3.26 5.20
N ALA A 93 -8.00 4.45 4.70
CA ALA A 93 -9.25 4.67 3.96
C ALA A 93 -9.23 3.93 2.60
N TYR A 94 -8.11 3.94 1.88
CA TYR A 94 -7.96 3.17 0.63
C TYR A 94 -7.98 1.66 0.86
N GLU A 95 -7.27 1.14 1.88
CA GLU A 95 -7.36 -0.27 2.26
C GLU A 95 -8.80 -0.69 2.62
N THR A 96 -9.55 0.20 3.27
CA THR A 96 -10.95 -0.05 3.58
C THR A 96 -11.80 -0.03 2.32
N ALA A 97 -11.59 0.95 1.44
CA ALA A 97 -12.28 1.04 0.16
C ALA A 97 -12.05 -0.21 -0.71
N GLY A 98 -10.82 -0.74 -0.76
CA GLY A 98 -10.50 -2.00 -1.44
C GLY A 98 -11.31 -3.17 -0.88
N ARG A 99 -11.26 -3.41 0.43
CA ARG A 99 -12.04 -4.49 1.08
C ARG A 99 -13.55 -4.38 0.84
N GLU A 100 -14.12 -3.18 1.03
CA GLU A 100 -15.56 -2.96 0.83
C GLU A 100 -15.94 -3.14 -0.65
N ARG A 101 -15.07 -2.71 -1.58
CA ARG A 101 -15.29 -2.92 -3.03
C ARG A 101 -15.32 -4.40 -3.40
N ALA A 102 -14.42 -5.20 -2.84
CA ALA A 102 -14.42 -6.65 -3.05
C ALA A 102 -15.68 -7.32 -2.47
N ALA A 103 -16.16 -6.86 -1.30
CA ALA A 103 -17.43 -7.33 -0.75
C ALA A 103 -18.63 -6.98 -1.64
N ILE A 104 -18.67 -5.75 -2.17
CA ILE A 104 -19.70 -5.30 -3.12
C ILE A 104 -19.67 -6.16 -4.40
N ALA A 105 -18.49 -6.51 -4.91
CA ALA A 105 -18.35 -7.38 -6.08
C ALA A 105 -19.00 -8.77 -5.87
N SER A 106 -18.76 -9.39 -4.72
CA SER A 106 -19.41 -10.66 -4.35
C SER A 106 -20.93 -10.50 -4.24
N GLN A 107 -21.38 -9.46 -3.52
CA GLN A 107 -22.80 -9.21 -3.32
C GLN A 107 -23.55 -8.94 -4.62
N LEU A 108 -22.91 -8.28 -5.59
CA LEU A 108 -23.49 -8.02 -6.90
C LEU A 108 -23.74 -9.33 -7.66
N SER A 109 -22.76 -10.24 -7.63
CA SER A 109 -22.86 -11.55 -8.29
C SER A 109 -23.93 -12.41 -7.62
N ASP A 110 -23.92 -12.48 -6.29
CA ASP A 110 -24.92 -13.22 -5.50
C ASP A 110 -26.34 -12.69 -5.75
N TRP A 111 -26.50 -11.36 -5.82
CA TRP A 111 -27.79 -10.73 -6.10
C TRP A 111 -28.28 -11.05 -7.51
N GLY A 112 -27.40 -11.00 -8.52
CA GLY A 112 -27.77 -11.29 -9.89
C GLY A 112 -28.23 -12.73 -10.09
N GLU A 113 -27.56 -13.70 -9.47
CA GLU A 113 -28.01 -15.11 -9.47
C GLU A 113 -29.43 -15.24 -8.88
N ALA A 114 -29.72 -14.52 -7.80
CA ALA A 114 -31.02 -14.57 -7.13
C ALA A 114 -32.18 -13.94 -7.95
N THR A 115 -31.89 -13.22 -9.04
CA THR A 115 -32.94 -12.65 -9.91
C THR A 115 -33.66 -13.71 -10.74
N ASN A 116 -33.03 -14.87 -10.98
CA ASN A 116 -33.48 -15.89 -11.94
C ASN A 116 -33.65 -15.34 -13.37
N ASP A 117 -32.90 -14.28 -13.70
CA ASP A 117 -32.76 -13.74 -15.06
C ASP A 117 -31.36 -14.07 -15.56
N ASP A 118 -31.27 -14.88 -16.62
CA ASP A 118 -30.00 -15.38 -17.15
C ASP A 118 -29.07 -14.24 -17.59
N ALA A 119 -29.63 -13.19 -18.21
CA ALA A 119 -28.86 -12.04 -18.67
C ALA A 119 -28.34 -11.21 -17.50
N VAL A 120 -29.18 -10.92 -16.51
CA VAL A 120 -28.77 -10.16 -15.31
C VAL A 120 -27.75 -10.96 -14.50
N SER A 121 -27.95 -12.26 -14.33
CA SER A 121 -27.02 -13.17 -13.65
C SER A 121 -25.65 -13.14 -14.31
N GLU A 122 -25.58 -13.38 -15.63
CA GLU A 122 -24.31 -13.42 -16.36
C GLU A 122 -23.59 -12.06 -16.36
N ILE A 123 -24.30 -10.95 -16.60
CA ILE A 123 -23.67 -9.61 -16.60
C ILE A 123 -23.20 -9.20 -15.20
N SER A 124 -23.97 -9.49 -14.16
CA SER A 124 -23.62 -9.15 -12.78
C SER A 124 -22.38 -9.93 -12.28
N ASP A 125 -22.23 -11.21 -12.64
CA ASP A 125 -21.07 -12.03 -12.31
C ASP A 125 -19.80 -11.43 -12.93
N LYS A 126 -19.84 -11.11 -14.23
CA LYS A 126 -18.69 -10.52 -14.94
C LYS A 126 -18.37 -9.10 -14.45
N LEU A 127 -19.38 -8.31 -14.10
CA LEU A 127 -19.18 -7.02 -13.41
C LEU A 127 -18.55 -7.20 -12.03
N GLY A 128 -18.92 -8.25 -11.29
CA GLY A 128 -18.28 -8.65 -10.05
C GLY A 128 -16.79 -8.88 -10.23
N VAL A 129 -16.37 -9.62 -11.26
CA VAL A 129 -14.95 -9.83 -11.59
C VAL A 129 -14.21 -8.50 -11.80
N LEU A 130 -14.76 -7.58 -12.60
CA LEU A 130 -14.12 -6.28 -12.85
C LEU A 130 -14.07 -5.40 -11.59
N LEU A 131 -15.11 -5.43 -10.75
CA LEU A 131 -15.13 -4.69 -9.48
C LEU A 131 -14.13 -5.25 -8.47
N ALA A 132 -13.95 -6.58 -8.44
CA ALA A 132 -12.94 -7.23 -7.63
C ALA A 132 -11.51 -6.84 -8.08
N GLU A 133 -11.28 -6.74 -9.39
CA GLU A 133 -10.00 -6.24 -9.90
C GLU A 133 -9.77 -4.77 -9.55
N ILE A 134 -10.80 -3.91 -9.60
CA ILE A 134 -10.71 -2.52 -9.10
C ILE A 134 -10.32 -2.50 -7.62
N ALA A 135 -10.83 -3.43 -6.81
CA ALA A 135 -10.47 -3.55 -5.40
C ALA A 135 -8.98 -3.89 -5.20
N GLU A 136 -8.43 -4.83 -5.97
CA GLU A 136 -7.00 -5.16 -5.94
C GLU A 136 -6.14 -3.93 -6.31
N GLN A 137 -6.57 -3.10 -7.27
CA GLN A 137 -5.87 -1.86 -7.60
C GLN A 137 -5.86 -0.85 -6.44
N GLU A 138 -6.90 -0.80 -5.59
CA GLU A 138 -6.90 0.04 -4.38
C GLU A 138 -5.89 -0.46 -3.34
N ASP A 139 -5.80 -1.79 -3.14
CA ASP A 139 -4.87 -2.39 -2.19
C ASP A 139 -3.41 -2.19 -2.63
N LEU A 140 -3.12 -2.32 -3.94
CA LEU A 140 -1.80 -2.01 -4.50
C LEU A 140 -1.44 -0.53 -4.34
N PHE A 141 -2.39 0.37 -4.58
CA PHE A 141 -2.18 1.80 -4.38
C PHE A 141 -1.89 2.15 -2.92
N ALA A 142 -2.65 1.57 -1.97
CA ALA A 142 -2.42 1.77 -0.55
C ALA A 142 -1.01 1.33 -0.11
N GLN A 143 -0.51 0.21 -0.65
CA GLN A 143 0.87 -0.25 -0.41
C GLN A 143 1.90 0.77 -0.90
N ASN A 144 1.76 1.26 -2.12
CA ASN A 144 2.68 2.24 -2.70
C ASN A 144 2.67 3.59 -1.94
N LEU A 145 1.50 4.00 -1.42
CA LEU A 145 1.40 5.16 -0.55
C LEU A 145 2.14 4.96 0.79
N GLU A 146 2.12 3.74 1.36
CA GLU A 146 2.90 3.44 2.57
C GLU A 146 4.42 3.45 2.28
N ASP A 147 4.86 3.02 1.10
CA ASP A 147 6.25 3.12 0.67
C ASP A 147 6.71 4.60 0.56
N SER A 148 5.91 5.44 -0.11
CA SER A 148 6.13 6.90 -0.17
C SER A 148 6.19 7.53 1.22
N ARG A 149 5.23 7.19 2.08
CA ARG A 149 5.18 7.64 3.48
C ARG A 149 6.40 7.16 4.29
N GLY A 150 6.90 5.97 3.98
CA GLY A 150 8.15 5.41 4.52
C GLY A 150 9.35 6.34 4.30
N ILE A 151 9.44 6.95 3.11
CA ILE A 151 10.49 7.91 2.77
C ILE A 151 10.32 9.22 3.54
N LEU A 152 9.09 9.73 3.70
CA LEU A 152 8.84 10.93 4.50
C LEU A 152 9.23 10.74 5.98
N LYS A 153 9.08 9.53 6.53
CA LYS A 153 9.59 9.19 7.88
C LYS A 153 11.11 9.35 7.97
N GLN A 154 11.85 9.10 6.89
CA GLN A 154 13.31 9.30 6.86
C GLN A 154 13.66 10.78 7.01
N ILE A 155 12.97 11.68 6.28
CA ILE A 155 13.17 13.14 6.40
C ILE A 155 12.94 13.58 7.86
N ARG A 156 11.82 13.17 8.48
CA ARG A 156 11.51 13.49 9.87
C ARG A 156 12.57 12.98 10.85
N ASN A 157 13.13 11.79 10.60
CA ASN A 157 14.19 11.24 11.43
C ASN A 157 15.47 12.09 11.32
N THR A 158 15.84 12.54 10.11
CA THR A 158 16.95 13.46 9.88
C THR A 158 16.72 14.82 10.55
N GLU A 159 15.50 15.37 10.46
CA GLU A 159 15.11 16.59 11.18
C GLU A 159 15.30 16.46 12.70
N SER A 160 15.00 15.27 13.24
CA SER A 160 15.15 14.97 14.66
C SER A 160 16.62 14.79 15.06
N SER A 161 17.45 14.18 14.20
CA SER A 161 18.87 13.95 14.49
C SER A 161 19.72 15.21 14.46
N VAL A 162 19.26 16.29 13.82
CA VAL A 162 19.96 17.59 13.80
C VAL A 162 19.73 18.42 15.08
N GLN A 163 18.69 18.12 15.85
CA GLN A 163 18.31 18.92 17.02
C GLN A 163 19.39 18.98 18.11
N PRO A 164 20.08 17.87 18.46
CA PRO A 164 21.17 17.93 19.44
C PRO A 164 22.27 18.93 19.06
N SER A 165 22.56 19.11 17.76
CA SER A 165 23.54 20.10 17.30
C SER A 165 23.05 21.53 17.51
N ARG A 166 21.76 21.79 17.26
CA ARG A 166 21.13 23.11 17.52
C ARG A 166 21.12 23.44 19.01
N ASP A 167 20.69 22.47 19.83
CA ASP A 167 20.59 22.61 21.28
C ASP A 167 21.97 22.83 21.90
N HIS A 168 23.00 22.11 21.43
CA HIS A 168 24.37 22.29 21.89
C HIS A 168 24.89 23.70 21.59
N LYS A 169 24.72 24.19 20.35
CA LYS A 169 25.11 25.56 19.97
C LYS A 169 24.41 26.62 20.83
N ALA A 170 23.09 26.49 21.00
CA ALA A 170 22.31 27.42 21.82
C ALA A 170 22.78 27.42 23.29
N LYS A 171 23.03 26.24 23.85
CA LYS A 171 23.54 26.09 25.22
C LYS A 171 24.90 26.77 25.42
N VAL A 172 25.85 26.58 24.51
CA VAL A 172 27.17 27.24 24.60
C VAL A 172 27.03 28.76 24.51
N ALA A 173 26.17 29.26 23.62
CA ALA A 173 25.89 30.69 23.49
C ALA A 173 25.28 31.30 24.78
N ASP A 174 24.31 30.60 25.40
CA ASP A 174 23.69 31.02 26.65
C ASP A 174 24.69 31.03 27.83
N GLU A 175 25.57 30.03 27.89
CA GLU A 175 26.64 29.96 28.89
C GLU A 175 27.61 31.14 28.76
N ILE A 176 27.99 31.51 27.53
CA ILE A 176 28.81 32.71 27.26
C ILE A 176 28.09 33.96 27.75
N GLN A 177 26.82 34.16 27.38
CA GLN A 177 26.06 35.35 27.76
C GLN A 177 25.92 35.46 29.28
N LYS A 178 25.65 34.34 29.96
CA LYS A 178 25.56 34.28 31.42
C LYS A 178 26.89 34.62 32.10
N LEU A 179 28.01 34.09 31.60
CA LEU A 179 29.35 34.40 32.11
C LEU A 179 29.74 35.85 31.85
N LYS A 180 29.46 36.39 30.66
CA LYS A 180 29.70 37.82 30.35
C LYS A 180 28.93 38.77 31.29
N TYR A 181 27.71 38.39 31.68
CA TYR A 181 26.92 39.20 32.62
C TYR A 181 27.38 39.08 34.08
N LYS A 182 27.71 37.87 34.56
CA LYS A 182 28.02 37.62 35.98
C LYS A 182 29.50 37.77 36.34
N GLU A 183 30.39 37.33 35.45
CA GLU A 183 31.82 37.20 35.67
C GLU A 183 32.60 37.61 34.40
N PRO A 184 32.57 38.90 34.01
CA PRO A 184 33.10 39.36 32.72
C PRO A 184 34.62 39.18 32.55
N GLN A 185 35.36 38.99 33.65
CA GLN A 185 36.81 38.77 33.66
C GLN A 185 37.19 37.28 33.69
N SER A 186 36.21 36.36 33.57
CA SER A 186 36.46 34.93 33.62
C SER A 186 37.20 34.45 32.38
N THR A 187 38.34 33.77 32.57
CA THR A 187 39.14 33.17 31.49
C THR A 187 38.38 32.08 30.72
N LYS A 188 37.31 31.52 31.32
CA LYS A 188 36.41 30.53 30.69
C LYS A 188 35.62 31.10 29.50
N ILE A 189 35.50 32.43 29.39
CA ILE A 189 34.79 33.06 28.27
C ILE A 189 35.50 32.73 26.95
N VAL A 190 36.84 32.85 26.91
CA VAL A 190 37.63 32.58 25.70
C VAL A 190 37.52 31.11 25.27
N THR A 191 37.51 30.17 26.23
CA THR A 191 37.36 28.75 25.92
C THR A 191 35.96 28.43 25.38
N LEU A 192 34.91 29.02 25.95
CA LEU A 192 33.54 28.82 25.46
C LEU A 192 33.33 29.49 24.09
N GLU A 193 33.98 30.62 23.82
CA GLU A 193 33.93 31.25 22.49
C GLU A 193 34.56 30.36 21.41
N GLN A 194 35.67 29.69 21.71
CA GLN A 194 36.26 28.69 20.80
C GLN A 194 35.35 27.46 20.62
N GLU A 195 34.71 27.00 21.70
CA GLU A 195 33.72 25.94 21.65
C GLU A 195 32.50 26.34 20.80
N LEU A 196 32.04 27.59 20.90
CA LEU A 196 30.93 28.11 20.10
C LEU A 196 31.26 28.07 18.61
N VAL A 197 32.47 28.51 18.20
CA VAL A 197 32.92 28.45 16.81
C VAL A 197 32.91 26.99 16.29
N ARG A 198 33.31 26.03 17.12
CA ARG A 198 33.25 24.60 16.77
C ARG A 198 31.80 24.11 16.64
N ALA A 199 30.93 24.48 17.59
CA ALA A 199 29.52 24.12 17.56
C ALA A 199 28.77 24.74 16.36
N GLU A 200 29.12 25.97 15.97
CA GLU A 200 28.61 26.64 14.77
C GLU A 200 29.00 25.90 13.49
N ALA A 201 30.28 25.51 13.35
CA ALA A 201 30.73 24.73 12.21
C ALA A 201 30.01 23.38 12.10
N GLN A 202 29.82 22.67 13.21
CA GLN A 202 29.06 21.42 13.25
C GLN A 202 27.58 21.65 12.88
N SER A 203 26.96 22.71 13.41
CA SER A 203 25.59 23.09 13.08
C SER A 203 25.44 23.39 11.59
N LEU A 204 26.39 24.10 10.97
CA LEU A 204 26.35 24.40 9.53
C LEU A 204 26.38 23.12 8.67
N VAL A 205 27.25 22.15 9.02
CA VAL A 205 27.33 20.87 8.31
C VAL A 205 26.03 20.09 8.46
N ALA A 206 25.49 20.00 9.69
CA ALA A 206 24.25 19.30 9.98
C ALA A 206 23.04 19.90 9.24
N GLU A 207 22.92 21.23 9.18
CA GLU A 207 21.86 21.92 8.43
C GLU A 207 21.99 21.71 6.91
N ALA A 208 23.22 21.73 6.38
CA ALA A 208 23.46 21.47 4.97
C ALA A 208 23.06 20.02 4.60
N GLN A 209 23.43 19.04 5.44
CA GLN A 209 23.02 17.65 5.26
C GLN A 209 21.50 17.48 5.33
N LEU A 210 20.84 18.08 6.32
CA LEU A 210 19.38 18.06 6.43
C LEU A 210 18.73 18.61 5.16
N THR A 211 19.24 19.74 4.67
CA THR A 211 18.71 20.39 3.46
C THR A 211 18.85 19.49 2.23
N ASN A 212 20.01 18.84 2.06
CA ASN A 212 20.27 17.96 0.92
C ASN A 212 19.40 16.69 0.98
N ILE A 213 19.36 16.03 2.14
CA ILE A 213 18.54 14.83 2.35
C ILE A 213 17.06 15.14 2.16
N THR A 214 16.58 16.27 2.70
CA THR A 214 15.17 16.68 2.55
C THR A 214 14.81 16.84 1.08
N ARG A 215 15.63 17.52 0.26
CA ARG A 215 15.37 17.67 -1.17
C ARG A 215 15.38 16.33 -1.91
N GLN A 216 16.37 15.49 -1.63
CA GLN A 216 16.50 14.17 -2.27
C GLN A 216 15.30 13.28 -1.95
N LYS A 217 14.97 13.13 -0.66
CA LYS A 217 13.92 12.23 -0.19
C LYS A 217 12.52 12.77 -0.49
N LEU A 218 12.33 14.08 -0.56
CA LEU A 218 11.06 14.64 -1.01
C LEU A 218 10.78 14.26 -2.47
N LYS A 219 11.78 14.35 -3.35
CA LYS A 219 11.66 13.92 -4.75
C LYS A 219 11.34 12.43 -4.84
N GLU A 220 12.10 11.60 -4.13
CA GLU A 220 11.90 10.14 -4.10
C GLU A 220 10.50 9.76 -3.59
N ALA A 221 10.03 10.37 -2.49
CA ALA A 221 8.71 10.09 -1.92
C ALA A 221 7.58 10.40 -2.91
N TYR A 222 7.62 11.58 -3.53
CA TYR A 222 6.56 12.01 -4.44
C TYR A 222 6.68 11.41 -5.84
N ASP A 223 7.85 10.90 -6.24
CA ASP A 223 7.97 10.04 -7.43
C ASP A 223 7.07 8.81 -7.28
N ILE A 224 7.27 8.06 -6.19
CA ILE A 224 6.49 6.84 -5.89
C ILE A 224 5.00 7.17 -5.77
N HIS A 225 4.65 8.24 -5.04
CA HIS A 225 3.25 8.64 -4.85
C HIS A 225 2.56 8.92 -6.19
N MET A 226 3.18 9.75 -7.03
CA MET A 226 2.56 10.18 -8.29
C MET A 226 2.54 9.04 -9.31
N ALA A 227 3.60 8.23 -9.39
CA ALA A 227 3.63 7.03 -10.21
C ALA A 227 2.49 6.06 -9.85
N ALA A 228 2.29 5.79 -8.56
CA ALA A 228 1.22 4.93 -8.08
C ALA A 228 -0.17 5.50 -8.36
N THR A 229 -0.31 6.83 -8.29
CA THR A 229 -1.58 7.51 -8.60
C THR A 229 -1.93 7.37 -10.07
N ILE A 230 -0.96 7.55 -10.97
CA ILE A 230 -1.12 7.40 -12.42
C ILE A 230 -1.48 5.95 -12.75
N GLU A 231 -0.71 4.97 -12.24
CA GLU A 231 -0.97 3.55 -12.47
C GLU A 231 -2.40 3.16 -12.04
N ARG A 232 -2.80 3.52 -10.81
CA ARG A 232 -4.16 3.25 -10.31
C ARG A 232 -5.21 3.84 -11.24
N ALA A 233 -5.07 5.10 -11.63
CA ALA A 233 -6.05 5.78 -12.46
C ALA A 233 -6.17 5.13 -13.85
N GLU A 234 -5.05 4.85 -14.51
CA GLU A 234 -5.03 4.28 -15.86
C GLU A 234 -5.61 2.86 -15.88
N LYS A 235 -5.25 2.01 -14.91
CA LYS A 235 -5.83 0.66 -14.79
C LYS A 235 -7.32 0.68 -14.47
N GLN A 236 -7.77 1.58 -13.59
CA GLN A 236 -9.21 1.75 -13.33
C GLN A 236 -9.97 2.26 -14.55
N ILE A 237 -9.36 3.11 -15.39
CA ILE A 237 -9.97 3.55 -16.65
C ILE A 237 -10.17 2.37 -17.61
N ILE A 238 -9.19 1.47 -17.73
CA ILE A 238 -9.30 0.24 -18.54
C ILE A 238 -10.48 -0.61 -18.06
N LEU A 239 -10.52 -0.91 -16.75
CA LEU A 239 -11.58 -1.71 -16.14
C LEU A 239 -12.96 -1.07 -16.33
N ALA A 240 -13.09 0.23 -16.09
CA ALA A 240 -14.35 0.96 -16.24
C ALA A 240 -14.86 0.98 -17.70
N LYS A 241 -13.96 1.11 -18.68
CA LYS A 241 -14.33 1.04 -20.11
C LYS A 241 -14.90 -0.33 -20.46
N ASN A 242 -14.24 -1.41 -20.01
CA ASN A 242 -14.71 -2.77 -20.27
C ASN A 242 -16.01 -3.09 -19.50
N ALA A 243 -16.18 -2.60 -18.28
CA ALA A 243 -17.45 -2.71 -17.55
C ALA A 243 -18.62 -2.05 -18.30
N ARG A 244 -18.39 -0.90 -18.94
CA ARG A 244 -19.41 -0.26 -19.79
C ARG A 244 -19.75 -1.10 -21.03
N ARG A 245 -18.76 -1.78 -21.62
CA ARG A 245 -19.00 -2.71 -22.74
C ARG A 245 -19.87 -3.88 -22.28
N LEU A 246 -19.64 -4.44 -21.09
CA LEU A 246 -20.49 -5.50 -20.53
C LEU A 246 -21.93 -5.03 -20.34
N ILE A 247 -22.13 -3.85 -19.76
CA ILE A 247 -23.49 -3.31 -19.51
C ILE A 247 -24.29 -3.17 -20.82
N ASN A 248 -23.63 -2.83 -21.93
CA ASN A 248 -24.30 -2.72 -23.24
C ASN A 248 -24.77 -4.06 -23.84
N LEU A 249 -24.41 -5.20 -23.25
CA LEU A 249 -24.90 -6.51 -23.67
C LEU A 249 -26.27 -6.85 -23.08
N LEU A 250 -26.73 -6.08 -22.08
CA LEU A 250 -28.03 -6.26 -21.45
C LEU A 250 -29.11 -5.55 -22.26
N ASP A 251 -30.11 -6.30 -22.72
CA ASP A 251 -31.30 -5.74 -23.38
C ASP A 251 -32.28 -5.21 -22.31
N ASP A 252 -32.57 -3.92 -22.36
CA ASP A 252 -33.49 -3.23 -21.45
C ASP A 252 -34.89 -3.04 -22.06
N THR A 253 -35.18 -3.70 -23.18
CA THR A 253 -36.50 -3.66 -23.83
C THR A 253 -37.58 -4.18 -22.88
N PRO A 254 -38.62 -3.39 -22.56
CA PRO A 254 -39.68 -3.81 -21.65
C PRO A 254 -40.51 -4.94 -22.27
N ILE A 255 -40.85 -5.93 -21.46
CA ILE A 255 -41.73 -7.04 -21.86
C ILE A 255 -43.18 -6.81 -21.45
N VAL A 256 -44.11 -7.42 -22.19
CA VAL A 256 -45.53 -7.41 -21.85
C VAL A 256 -45.77 -8.36 -20.66
N PRO A 257 -46.63 -8.01 -19.69
CA PRO A 257 -46.95 -8.91 -18.59
C PRO A 257 -47.47 -10.27 -19.08
N GLY A 258 -46.77 -11.34 -18.69
CA GLY A 258 -47.08 -12.72 -19.10
C GLY A 258 -46.11 -13.26 -20.16
N ASP A 259 -45.36 -12.41 -20.85
CA ASP A 259 -44.26 -12.81 -21.72
C ASP A 259 -42.98 -13.06 -20.91
N THR A 260 -42.02 -13.77 -21.52
CA THR A 260 -40.68 -14.00 -20.97
C THR A 260 -39.65 -13.22 -21.78
N HIS A 261 -38.58 -12.76 -21.13
CA HIS A 261 -37.43 -12.23 -21.85
C HIS A 261 -36.84 -13.29 -22.79
N PRO A 262 -36.24 -12.88 -23.93
CA PRO A 262 -35.44 -13.77 -24.76
C PRO A 262 -34.30 -14.40 -23.97
N ALA A 263 -33.84 -15.58 -24.39
CA ALA A 263 -32.65 -16.19 -23.83
C ALA A 263 -31.43 -15.28 -24.05
N PHE A 264 -30.50 -15.27 -23.09
CA PHE A 264 -29.29 -14.49 -23.21
C PHE A 264 -28.31 -15.12 -24.21
N GLU A 265 -28.05 -14.46 -25.34
CA GLU A 265 -27.17 -14.99 -26.40
C GLU A 265 -25.74 -14.44 -26.35
N ASN A 266 -25.46 -13.46 -25.47
CA ASN A 266 -24.20 -12.71 -25.45
C ASN A 266 -23.13 -13.27 -24.50
N GLU A 267 -23.24 -14.53 -24.05
CA GLU A 267 -22.29 -15.15 -23.11
C GLU A 267 -20.84 -15.13 -23.62
N GLU A 268 -20.64 -15.50 -24.90
CA GLU A 268 -19.31 -15.50 -25.52
C GLU A 268 -18.73 -14.09 -25.63
N ALA A 269 -19.57 -13.11 -25.97
CA ALA A 269 -19.17 -11.71 -26.03
C ALA A 269 -18.80 -11.16 -24.65
N ALA A 270 -19.57 -11.50 -23.60
CA ALA A 270 -19.29 -11.10 -22.23
C ALA A 270 -17.95 -11.67 -21.74
N ARG A 271 -17.68 -12.95 -22.02
CA ARG A 271 -16.39 -13.60 -21.73
C ARG A 271 -15.24 -12.94 -22.48
N GLN A 272 -15.44 -12.60 -23.76
CA GLN A 272 -14.40 -11.94 -24.55
C GLN A 272 -14.07 -10.55 -23.99
N ILE A 273 -15.04 -9.79 -23.47
CA ILE A 273 -14.77 -8.49 -22.84
C ILE A 273 -13.88 -8.63 -21.59
N LEU A 274 -14.02 -9.71 -20.81
CA LEU A 274 -13.10 -9.97 -19.69
C LEU A 274 -11.69 -10.31 -20.18
N ASN A 275 -11.57 -11.12 -21.23
CA ASN A 275 -10.26 -11.43 -21.83
C ASN A 275 -9.58 -10.15 -22.34
N ASP A 276 -10.33 -9.28 -23.03
CA ASP A 276 -9.83 -7.99 -23.49
C ASP A 276 -9.36 -7.12 -22.31
N ALA A 277 -10.12 -7.08 -21.21
CA ALA A 277 -9.73 -6.33 -20.01
C ALA A 277 -8.44 -6.87 -19.38
N GLU A 278 -8.28 -8.20 -19.33
CA GLU A 278 -7.06 -8.83 -18.84
C GLU A 278 -5.85 -8.51 -19.74
N ASP A 279 -6.02 -8.60 -21.06
CA ASP A 279 -4.96 -8.31 -22.02
C ASP A 279 -4.58 -6.82 -22.02
N ASP A 280 -5.56 -5.91 -21.91
CA ASP A 280 -5.32 -4.47 -21.74
C ASP A 280 -4.53 -4.18 -20.45
N LEU A 281 -4.89 -4.84 -19.34
CA LEU A 281 -4.17 -4.69 -18.06
C LEU A 281 -2.76 -5.28 -18.12
N ARG A 282 -2.57 -6.41 -18.80
CA ARG A 282 -1.25 -7.04 -18.99
C ARG A 282 -0.35 -6.24 -19.91
N SER A 283 -0.93 -5.59 -20.92
CA SER A 283 -0.19 -4.77 -21.89
C SER A 283 0.09 -3.36 -21.40
N TRP A 284 -0.60 -2.91 -20.34
CA TRP A 284 -0.34 -1.62 -19.70
C TRP A 284 1.14 -1.48 -19.31
N ARG A 285 1.71 -0.31 -19.60
CA ARG A 285 3.08 0.05 -19.23
C ARG A 285 3.12 1.46 -18.66
N PRO A 286 3.97 1.73 -17.66
CA PRO A 286 4.14 3.07 -17.14
C PRO A 286 4.60 4.04 -18.23
N ASN A 287 3.91 5.16 -18.37
CA ASN A 287 4.32 6.30 -19.19
C ASN A 287 4.45 7.54 -18.30
N LEU A 288 5.55 7.61 -17.56
CA LEU A 288 5.78 8.60 -16.51
C LEU A 288 6.82 9.63 -16.96
N GLU A 289 6.65 10.88 -16.53
CA GLU A 289 7.70 11.89 -16.69
C GLU A 289 8.90 11.56 -15.78
N PRO A 290 10.12 11.38 -16.33
CA PRO A 290 11.27 11.01 -15.51
C PRO A 290 11.66 12.10 -14.51
N ILE A 291 11.72 11.75 -13.22
CA ILE A 291 12.20 12.66 -12.19
C ILE A 291 13.73 12.63 -12.14
N THR A 292 14.37 13.69 -12.66
CA THR A 292 15.83 13.80 -12.70
C THR A 292 16.43 14.02 -11.31
N SER A 293 17.45 13.26 -10.89
CA SER A 293 18.15 13.52 -9.62
C SER A 293 19.57 14.04 -9.86
N SER A 294 19.85 15.22 -9.33
CA SER A 294 21.22 15.80 -9.33
C SER A 294 21.97 15.51 -8.03
N ALA A 295 21.40 14.73 -7.11
CA ALA A 295 22.00 14.47 -5.80
C ALA A 295 23.38 13.80 -5.89
N GLY A 296 23.63 13.00 -6.95
CA GLY A 296 24.92 12.38 -7.24
C GLY A 296 25.91 13.22 -8.05
N ARG A 297 25.54 14.43 -8.51
CA ARG A 297 26.44 15.28 -9.33
C ARG A 297 27.54 15.98 -8.52
N LEU A 298 27.35 16.13 -7.21
CA LEU A 298 28.42 16.52 -6.30
C LEU A 298 29.18 15.23 -5.97
N GLY A 299 30.21 14.97 -6.78
CA GLY A 299 30.93 13.70 -6.84
C GLY A 299 31.47 13.20 -5.50
N ALA A 300 31.96 11.95 -5.58
CA ALA A 300 32.51 11.09 -4.53
C ALA A 300 33.63 11.68 -3.62
N GLY A 301 33.88 12.99 -3.62
CA GLY A 301 34.85 13.67 -2.77
C GLY A 301 34.29 14.70 -1.78
N GLY A 302 32.96 14.90 -1.69
CA GLY A 302 32.39 16.02 -0.93
C GLY A 302 31.89 15.73 0.49
N LEU A 303 31.36 14.53 0.77
CA LEU A 303 30.74 14.19 2.05
C LEU A 303 30.82 12.67 2.33
N HIS A 304 32.01 12.08 2.28
CA HIS A 304 32.27 10.75 2.85
C HIS A 304 32.78 10.91 4.28
N ASN A 305 31.87 11.06 5.24
CA ASN A 305 32.05 10.64 6.63
C ASN A 305 30.72 10.73 7.37
N GLY A 306 29.89 9.72 7.20
CA GLY A 306 28.66 9.49 7.95
C GLY A 306 28.30 8.02 8.11
N GLU A 307 29.13 7.10 7.62
CA GLU A 307 28.98 5.66 7.84
C GLU A 307 29.73 5.25 9.10
N ASN A 308 29.08 5.37 10.26
CA ASN A 308 29.41 4.54 11.42
C ASN A 308 28.37 4.69 12.53
N TYR A 309 27.15 4.20 12.30
CA TYR A 309 26.34 3.61 13.38
C TYR A 309 25.45 2.48 12.82
N ALA A 310 25.68 1.28 13.35
CA ALA A 310 24.89 0.04 13.27
C ALA A 310 25.06 -0.90 12.06
N ALA A 311 26.09 -1.76 12.16
CA ALA A 311 26.10 -3.21 11.94
C ALA A 311 25.22 -3.85 10.83
N GLY A 312 25.92 -4.34 9.79
CA GLY A 312 25.87 -5.76 9.38
C GLY A 312 24.94 -6.15 8.22
N GLY A 313 25.50 -6.20 7.00
CA GLY A 313 24.92 -6.94 5.86
C GLY A 313 25.51 -6.48 4.52
N GLU A 314 26.38 -7.32 3.92
CA GLU A 314 26.93 -7.13 2.57
C GLU A 314 25.83 -6.91 1.52
N VAL A 315 26.00 -5.91 0.65
CA VAL A 315 25.30 -5.85 -0.64
C VAL A 315 26.27 -5.36 -1.72
N GLN A 316 26.56 -6.27 -2.65
CA GLN A 316 27.19 -6.01 -3.95
C GLN A 316 26.35 -5.00 -4.74
N SER A 317 27.00 -4.03 -5.38
CA SER A 317 26.37 -3.09 -6.31
C SER A 317 25.73 -3.79 -7.51
N PRO A 318 24.50 -3.41 -7.89
CA PRO A 318 24.09 -3.44 -9.28
C PRO A 318 23.53 -2.08 -9.74
N GLN A 319 23.62 -1.85 -11.04
CA GLN A 319 23.20 -0.65 -11.78
C GLN A 319 21.83 -0.11 -11.34
N ASP A 320 21.78 1.22 -11.13
CA ASP A 320 20.65 1.95 -10.55
C ASP A 320 19.39 1.91 -11.42
N ILE A 321 18.46 1.01 -11.10
CA ILE A 321 17.05 1.14 -11.47
C ILE A 321 16.30 1.63 -10.24
N HIS A 322 15.68 2.82 -10.36
CA HIS A 322 14.94 3.47 -9.28
C HIS A 322 13.81 2.55 -8.77
N PRO A 323 13.54 2.48 -7.45
CA PRO A 323 12.61 1.51 -6.86
C PRO A 323 11.18 1.58 -7.41
N ALA A 324 10.78 2.73 -7.98
CA ALA A 324 9.49 2.89 -8.69
C ALA A 324 9.33 2.01 -9.94
N TYR A 325 10.42 1.43 -10.48
CA TYR A 325 10.40 0.62 -11.71
C TYR A 325 10.80 -0.84 -11.46
N ARG A 326 10.80 -1.29 -10.19
CA ARG A 326 11.12 -2.68 -9.85
C ARG A 326 9.88 -3.55 -10.03
N GLU A 327 9.83 -4.26 -11.16
CA GLU A 327 8.81 -5.27 -11.45
C GLU A 327 8.79 -6.33 -10.32
N LYS A 328 7.69 -6.42 -9.55
CA LYS A 328 7.47 -7.49 -8.56
C LYS A 328 7.18 -8.79 -9.32
N GLY A 329 8.24 -9.54 -9.65
CA GLY A 329 8.11 -10.90 -10.18
C GLY A 329 7.37 -11.82 -9.20
N ARG A 330 6.10 -12.11 -9.47
CA ARG A 330 5.36 -13.20 -8.82
C ARG A 330 5.95 -14.54 -9.29
N SER A 331 6.81 -15.15 -8.48
CA SER A 331 7.27 -16.53 -8.71
C SER A 331 6.22 -17.51 -8.22
N ALA A 332 5.58 -18.19 -9.17
CA ALA A 332 4.71 -19.34 -8.92
C ALA A 332 5.52 -20.49 -8.30
N SER A 333 5.00 -21.05 -7.21
CA SER A 333 5.59 -22.19 -6.52
C SER A 333 5.41 -23.48 -7.34
N GLY A 334 6.48 -23.91 -8.03
CA GLY A 334 6.60 -25.29 -8.52
C GLY A 334 6.99 -26.23 -7.38
N SER A 335 6.24 -27.33 -7.23
CA SER A 335 6.50 -28.37 -6.22
C SER A 335 7.83 -29.11 -6.49
N PRO A 336 8.61 -29.50 -5.46
CA PRO A 336 9.88 -30.19 -5.66
C PRO A 336 9.70 -31.71 -5.76
N SER A 337 10.00 -32.27 -6.93
CA SER A 337 10.24 -33.72 -7.08
C SER A 337 11.61 -34.10 -6.52
N ARG A 338 11.59 -35.10 -5.63
CA ARG A 338 12.75 -35.75 -5.01
C ARG A 338 13.77 -36.23 -6.04
N ARG A 339 15.04 -35.89 -5.81
CA ARG A 339 16.22 -36.51 -6.43
C ARG A 339 16.71 -37.65 -5.53
N VAL A 340 16.66 -38.89 -6.02
CA VAL A 340 17.37 -40.03 -5.44
C VAL A 340 18.55 -40.34 -6.35
N THR A 341 19.74 -40.36 -5.76
CA THR A 341 20.99 -40.86 -6.36
C THR A 341 21.09 -42.37 -6.14
N GLY A 342 21.46 -43.11 -7.19
CA GLY A 342 21.75 -44.54 -7.14
C GLY A 342 22.42 -44.96 -8.44
N GLY A 343 23.64 -45.49 -8.37
CA GLY A 343 24.54 -45.67 -9.49
C GLY A 343 24.47 -47.02 -10.22
N SER A 344 25.51 -47.22 -11.04
CA SER A 344 26.04 -48.46 -11.64
C SER A 344 25.45 -48.98 -12.96
N SER A 345 26.22 -48.73 -14.02
CA SER A 345 26.98 -49.71 -14.83
C SER A 345 26.32 -50.44 -16.02
N THR A 346 27.03 -50.28 -17.16
CA THR A 346 27.48 -51.28 -18.15
C THR A 346 26.74 -51.45 -19.49
N THR A 347 27.55 -51.29 -20.55
CA THR A 347 27.72 -52.11 -21.78
C THR A 347 27.17 -51.62 -23.13
N ALA A 348 28.12 -51.52 -24.07
CA ALA A 348 28.07 -51.77 -25.54
C ALA A 348 27.06 -51.00 -26.40
N GLY A 349 27.40 -50.53 -27.61
CA GLY A 349 28.59 -50.67 -28.46
C GLY A 349 28.36 -49.90 -29.77
N ASN A 350 29.43 -49.79 -30.58
CA ASN A 350 29.53 -49.69 -32.06
C ASN A 350 28.38 -49.01 -32.85
N GLU A 351 28.59 -48.21 -33.89
CA GLU A 351 29.66 -48.05 -34.88
C GLU A 351 29.27 -46.85 -35.78
N GLU A 352 30.25 -46.21 -36.43
CA GLU A 352 30.28 -45.71 -37.85
C GLU A 352 29.01 -45.13 -38.52
N LEU A 353 29.01 -44.17 -39.46
CA LEU A 353 29.94 -43.34 -40.26
C LEU A 353 29.02 -42.46 -41.15
N TYR A 354 29.62 -41.57 -41.97
CA TYR A 354 29.06 -40.72 -43.04
C TYR A 354 28.58 -39.31 -42.62
N GLU A 355 29.31 -38.20 -42.86
CA GLU A 355 29.68 -37.56 -44.16
C GLU A 355 28.42 -37.38 -45.05
N ASP A 356 28.02 -36.24 -45.60
CA ASP A 356 28.71 -35.00 -45.97
C ASP A 356 27.63 -33.97 -46.45
N ALA A 357 28.06 -32.75 -46.75
CA ALA A 357 27.48 -31.80 -47.71
C ALA A 357 26.33 -30.83 -47.30
N ARG A 358 26.75 -29.61 -46.91
CA ARG A 358 26.25 -28.34 -47.50
C ARG A 358 27.06 -28.06 -48.80
N PRO A 359 26.75 -27.10 -49.71
CA PRO A 359 25.88 -25.93 -49.57
C PRO A 359 25.03 -25.58 -50.83
N GLY A 360 24.19 -24.54 -50.74
CA GLY A 360 23.50 -23.96 -51.90
C GLY A 360 22.95 -22.56 -51.62
N VAL A 361 23.71 -21.56 -52.05
CA VAL A 361 23.39 -20.13 -52.07
C VAL A 361 22.70 -19.80 -53.40
N THR A 362 21.60 -19.03 -53.39
CA THR A 362 21.28 -18.10 -54.48
C THR A 362 20.48 -16.91 -53.95
N ALA A 363 21.08 -15.73 -54.07
CA ALA A 363 20.42 -14.44 -54.08
C ALA A 363 19.77 -14.19 -55.46
N THR A 364 18.67 -13.44 -55.51
CA THR A 364 18.29 -12.63 -56.67
C THR A 364 17.42 -11.47 -56.20
N THR A 365 17.86 -10.27 -56.55
CA THR A 365 17.13 -9.01 -56.50
C THR A 365 16.52 -8.76 -57.87
N ALA A 366 15.24 -8.37 -57.91
CA ALA A 366 14.65 -7.43 -58.85
C ALA A 366 13.29 -7.00 -58.28
#